data_AF-A0A1Q7UID8-F1
#
_entry.id   AF-A0A1Q7UID8-F1
#
_cell.length_a   1.000
_cell.length_b   1.000
_cell.length_c   1.000
_cell.angle_alpha   90.00
_cell.angle_beta   90.00
_cell.angle_gamma   90.00
#
_symmetry.space_group_name_H-M   'P 1'
#
loop_
_entity.id
_entity.type
_entity.pdbx_description
1 polymer ?
#
loop_
_entity_poly.entity_id
_entity_poly.type
_entity_poly.pdbx_seq_one_letter_code
_entity_poly.pdbx_strand_id
1 'polypeptide(L)' 'MLIEAGLVVSGTFQAGRLVEVVELPDHPWFVASQFHPEFKSRPTRPAPLFREFVGAALVRARERTGAAVVSA' A
#
# COMPACT_ATOMS: atom_id res chain seq x y z
N MET A 1 0.87 13.95 17.80
CA MET A 1 0.48 12.54 17.57
C MET A 1 0.80 12.14 16.12
N LEU A 2 0.99 10.86 15.79
CA LEU A 2 1.32 10.42 14.42
C LEU A 2 0.26 10.83 13.38
N ILE A 3 -1.02 10.85 13.77
CA ILE A 3 -2.12 11.29 12.90
C ILE A 3 -2.01 12.77 12.53
N GLU A 4 -1.66 13.61 13.51
CA GLU A 4 -1.42 15.05 13.28
C GLU A 4 -0.19 15.30 12.39
N ALA A 5 0.72 14.32 12.32
CA ALA A 5 1.89 14.34 11.45
C ALA A 5 1.61 13.75 10.04
N GLY A 6 0.35 13.45 9.70
CA GLY A 6 -0.06 13.02 8.36
C GLY A 6 -0.29 11.52 8.18
N LEU A 7 -0.11 10.70 9.22
CA LEU A 7 -0.44 9.27 9.15
C LEU A 7 -1.96 9.06 9.17
N VAL A 8 -2.47 8.25 8.25
CA VAL A 8 -3.90 7.92 8.13
C VAL A 8 -4.15 6.51 8.66
N VAL A 9 -5.15 6.36 9.53
CA VAL A 9 -5.68 5.04 9.92
C VAL A 9 -6.75 4.65 8.90
N SER A 10 -6.42 3.75 7.97
CA SER A 10 -7.32 3.33 6.89
C SER A 10 -8.04 2.00 7.16
N GLY A 11 -7.59 1.24 8.16
CA GLY A 11 -8.23 -0.02 8.57
C GLY A 11 -8.25 -0.19 10.07
N THR A 12 -9.43 -0.54 10.61
CA THR A 12 -9.60 -0.84 12.03
C THR A 12 -10.39 -2.13 12.25
N PHE A 13 -10.19 -2.75 13.41
CA PHE A 13 -10.89 -3.94 13.86
C PHE A 13 -11.58 -3.71 15.20
N GLN A 14 -12.56 -4.55 15.53
CA GLN A 14 -13.36 -4.50 16.76
C GLN A 14 -13.97 -3.11 17.06
N ALA A 15 -14.55 -2.48 16.03
CA ALA A 15 -15.16 -1.15 16.08
C ALA A 15 -14.16 -0.05 16.51
N GLY A 16 -12.97 -0.04 15.90
CA GLY A 16 -11.98 1.03 16.12
C GLY A 16 -11.03 0.80 17.29
N ARG A 17 -11.14 -0.32 18.01
CA ARG A 17 -10.27 -0.62 19.16
C ARG A 17 -8.86 -1.07 18.77
N LEU A 18 -8.70 -1.59 17.57
CA LEU A 18 -7.41 -2.03 17.06
C LEU A 18 -7.18 -1.44 15.66
N VAL A 19 -6.02 -0.83 15.47
CA VAL A 19 -5.57 -0.36 14.16
C VAL A 19 -4.95 -1.54 13.41
N GLU A 20 -5.45 -1.79 12.21
CA GLU A 20 -5.01 -2.91 11.36
C GLU A 20 -4.23 -2.44 10.14
N VAL A 21 -4.57 -1.27 9.60
CA VAL A 21 -3.93 -0.70 8.42
C VAL A 21 -3.71 0.79 8.60
N VAL A 22 -2.52 1.24 8.23
CA VAL A 22 -2.14 2.66 8.17
C VAL A 22 -1.50 3.01 6.83
N GLU A 23 -1.69 4.26 6.41
CA GLU A 23 -1.22 4.82 5.15
C GLU A 23 -0.54 6.17 5.37
N LEU A 24 0.34 6.55 4.44
CA LEU A 24 0.98 7.87 4.42
C LEU A 24 0.76 8.50 3.03
N PRO A 25 -0.22 9.41 2.88
CA PRO A 25 -0.63 9.94 1.57
C PRO A 25 0.47 10.68 0.81
N ASP A 26 1.41 11.32 1.51
CA ASP A 26 2.51 12.08 0.90
C ASP A 26 3.68 11.18 0.43
N HIS A 27 3.55 9.86 0.55
CA HIS A 27 4.54 8.90 0.04
C HIS A 27 4.02 8.21 -1.23
N PRO A 28 4.85 8.00 -2.28
CA PRO A 28 4.40 7.43 -3.56
C PRO A 28 3.67 6.09 -3.44
N TRP A 29 4.01 5.31 -2.42
CA TRP A 29 3.28 4.10 -2.02
C TRP A 29 3.66 3.72 -0.60
N PHE A 30 2.78 3.97 0.38
CA PHE A 30 2.98 3.56 1.77
C PHE A 30 1.69 2.97 2.32
N VAL A 31 1.73 1.67 2.59
CA VAL A 31 0.65 0.93 3.25
C VAL A 31 1.32 -0.05 4.22
N ALA A 32 0.92 -0.03 5.48
CA ALA A 32 1.36 -1.00 6.49
C ALA A 32 0.16 -1.73 7.07
N SER A 33 0.22 -3.06 7.11
CA SER A 33 -0.82 -3.93 7.66
C SER A 33 -0.28 -4.78 8.81
N GLN A 34 -1.11 -5.04 9.82
CA GLN A 34 -0.77 -5.96 10.90
C GLN A 34 -0.95 -7.44 10.50
N PHE A 35 -1.94 -7.73 9.66
CA PHE A 35 -2.21 -9.10 9.19
C PHE A 35 -1.18 -9.60 8.15
N HIS A 36 -1.21 -10.90 7.90
CA HIS A 36 -0.30 -11.63 7.01
C HIS A 36 -0.93 -11.93 5.63
N PRO A 37 -0.87 -11.00 4.64
CA PRO A 37 -1.44 -11.22 3.30
C PRO A 37 -0.74 -12.36 2.52
N GLU A 38 0.48 -12.74 2.90
CA GLU A 38 1.26 -13.83 2.30
C GLU A 38 0.54 -15.16 2.30
N PHE A 39 -0.18 -15.51 3.36
CA PHE A 39 -0.90 -16.78 3.46
C PHE A 39 -2.08 -16.87 2.47
N LYS A 40 -2.59 -15.73 1.99
CA LYS A 40 -3.71 -15.65 1.03
C LYS A 40 -3.26 -15.44 -0.43
N SER A 41 -1.97 -15.20 -0.66
CA SER A 41 -1.39 -15.02 -1.99
C SER A 41 -1.25 -16.36 -2.73
N ARG A 42 -1.48 -16.38 -4.04
CA ARG A 42 -1.31 -17.56 -4.92
C ARG A 42 -0.63 -17.13 -6.22
N PRO A 43 0.07 -18.03 -6.93
CA PRO A 43 0.74 -17.68 -8.19
C PRO A 43 -0.18 -17.03 -9.24
N THR A 44 -1.40 -17.53 -9.39
CA THR A 44 -2.41 -17.00 -10.33
C THR A 44 -3.30 -15.92 -9.74
N ARG A 45 -3.20 -15.67 -8.43
CA ARG A 45 -4.01 -14.68 -7.70
C ARG A 45 -3.17 -14.07 -6.57
N PRO A 46 -2.21 -13.18 -6.90
CA PRO A 46 -1.38 -12.53 -5.90
C PRO A 46 -2.25 -11.71 -4.94
N ALA A 47 -1.85 -11.64 -3.68
CA ALA A 47 -2.52 -10.76 -2.71
C ALA A 47 -2.46 -9.31 -3.22
N PRO A 48 -3.57 -8.54 -3.15
CA PRO A 48 -3.62 -7.19 -3.72
C PRO A 48 -2.49 -6.28 -3.22
N LEU A 49 -2.17 -6.32 -1.93
CA LEU A 49 -1.12 -5.49 -1.33
C LEU A 49 0.25 -5.67 -2.02
N PHE A 50 0.61 -6.90 -2.39
CA PHE A 50 1.87 -7.17 -3.10
C PHE A 50 1.79 -6.82 -4.58
N ARG A 51 0.67 -7.13 -5.24
CA ARG A 51 0.45 -6.79 -6.65
C ARG A 51 0.56 -5.28 -6.86
N GLU A 52 -0.12 -4.51 -6.03
CA GLU A 52 -0.13 -3.04 -6.13
C GLU A 52 1.22 -2.43 -5.75
N PHE A 53 1.93 -2.96 -4.75
CA PHE A 53 3.29 -2.52 -4.43
C PHE A 53 4.23 -2.63 -5.64
N VAL A 54 4.20 -3.77 -6.35
CA VAL A 54 5.03 -3.97 -7.56
C VAL A 54 4.59 -3.01 -8.68
N GLY A 55 3.27 -2.81 -8.86
CA GLY A 55 2.74 -1.84 -9.81
C GLY A 55 3.22 -0.41 -9.54
N ALA A 56 3.11 0.05 -8.30
CA ALA A 56 3.59 1.36 -7.88
C ALA A 56 5.11 1.50 -8.04
N ALA A 57 5.89 0.46 -7.72
CA ALA A 57 7.33 0.43 -7.93
C ALA A 57 7.70 0.55 -9.42
N LEU A 58 6.95 -0.10 -10.30
CA LEU A 58 7.15 0.00 -11.75
C LEU A 58 6.86 1.42 -12.26
N VAL A 59 5.75 2.04 -11.82
CA VAL A 59 5.42 3.43 -12.17
C VAL A 59 6.56 4.35 -11.71
N ARG A 60 6.97 4.24 -10.45
CA ARG A 60 8.05 5.04 -9.88
C ARG A 60 9.38 4.86 -10.63
N ALA A 61 9.69 3.64 -11.06
CA ALA A 61 10.88 3.36 -11.86
C ALA A 61 10.83 4.08 -13.23
N ARG A 62 9.68 4.06 -13.91
CA ARG A 62 9.49 4.75 -15.20
C ARG A 62 9.59 6.27 -15.08
N GLU A 63 8.99 6.84 -14.04
CA GLU A 63 9.11 8.28 -13.76
C GLU A 63 10.56 8.71 -13.56
N ARG A 64 11.36 7.88 -12.86
CA ARG A 64 12.80 8.15 -12.65
C ARG A 64 13.61 8.09 -13.93
N THR A 65 13.22 7.28 -14.91
CA THR A 65 13.94 7.12 -16.17
C THR A 65 13.40 8.02 -17.28
N GLY A 66 12.33 8.80 -17.04
CA GLY A 66 11.70 9.67 -18.03
C GLY A 66 10.93 8.91 -19.12
N ALA A 67 10.68 7.61 -18.94
CA ALA A 67 9.88 6.81 -19.87
C ALA A 67 8.39 7.13 -19.67
N ALA A 68 7.66 7.34 -20.77
CA ALA A 68 6.24 7.68 -20.74
C ALA A 68 5.44 6.70 -19.87
N VAL A 69 4.75 7.22 -18.85
CA VAL A 69 3.84 6.45 -18.02
C VAL A 69 2.61 6.16 -18.86
N VAL A 70 2.48 4.93 -19.35
CA VAL A 70 1.25 4.48 -20.01
C VAL A 70 0.21 4.28 -18.90
N SER A 71 -0.74 5.20 -18.80
CA SER A 71 -1.98 5.01 -18.04
C SER A 71 -2.75 3.85 -18.68
N ALA A 72 -3.10 2.86 -17.86
CA ALA A 72 -4.08 1.83 -18.20
C ALA A 72 -5.47 2.28 -17.75
#